data_AF-A0A961IEY9-F1
#
_entry.id   AF-A0A961IEY9-F1
#
_cell.length_a   1.000
_cell.length_b   1.000
_cell.length_c   1.000
_cell.angle_alpha   90.00
_cell.angle_beta   90.00
_cell.angle_gamma   90.00
#
_symmetry.space_group_name_H-M   'P 1'
#
loop_
_entity.id
_entity.type
_entity.pdbx_description
1 polymer ?
#
loop_
_entity_poly.entity_id
_entity_poly.type
_entity_poly.pdbx_seq_one_letter_code
_entity_poly.pdbx_strand_id
1 'polypeptide(L)' 'IHTAGEAGPLDERTARLIKLAIAMGALREGAVRANVRKALAAGISKAEIMQMVALAAGTVGMPASVALFDWITATLDKQD' A
#
# COMPACT_ATOMS: atom_id res chain seq x y z
N ILE A 1 -4.64 -17.57 3.56
CA ILE A 1 -4.62 -16.18 3.06
C ILE A 1 -3.63 -16.00 1.90
N HIS A 2 -2.41 -16.55 1.98
CA HIS A 2 -1.42 -16.46 0.88
C HIS A 2 -1.88 -17.20 -0.39
N THR A 3 -2.40 -18.42 -0.21
CA THR A 3 -2.89 -19.32 -1.28
C THR A 3 -4.07 -18.79 -2.08
N ALA A 4 -4.95 -17.98 -1.48
CA ALA A 4 -6.09 -17.38 -2.19
C ALA A 4 -5.64 -16.36 -3.25
N GLY A 5 -4.47 -15.72 -3.06
CA GLY A 5 -3.90 -14.81 -4.06
C GLY A 5 -3.17 -15.52 -5.19
N GLU A 6 -2.83 -16.81 -5.03
CA GLU A 6 -2.10 -17.61 -6.02
C GLU A 6 -3.05 -18.37 -6.96
N ALA A 7 -4.28 -18.65 -6.52
CA ALA A 7 -5.28 -19.41 -7.27
C ALA A 7 -6.41 -18.54 -7.87
N GLY A 8 -6.27 -17.21 -7.84
CA GLY A 8 -7.29 -16.27 -8.29
C GLY A 8 -7.01 -15.66 -9.68
N PRO A 9 -8.00 -14.99 -10.30
CA PRO A 9 -7.85 -14.38 -11.63
C PRO A 9 -7.03 -13.08 -11.64
N LEU A 10 -6.60 -12.59 -10.47
CA LEU A 10 -5.82 -11.37 -10.35
C LEU A 10 -4.33 -11.69 -10.44
N ASP A 11 -3.61 -10.93 -11.24
CA ASP A 11 -2.15 -11.01 -11.25
C ASP A 11 -1.55 -10.56 -9.91
N GLU A 12 -0.29 -10.93 -9.69
CA GLU A 12 0.40 -10.66 -8.42
C GLU A 12 0.45 -9.16 -8.11
N ARG A 13 0.70 -8.34 -9.14
CA ARG A 13 0.79 -6.88 -9.01
C ARG A 13 -0.53 -6.28 -8.55
N THR A 14 -1.64 -6.68 -9.15
CA THR A 14 -2.99 -6.22 -8.82
C THR A 14 -3.36 -6.66 -7.42
N ALA A 15 -3.14 -7.93 -7.08
CA ALA A 15 -3.38 -8.43 -5.73
C ALA A 15 -2.56 -7.68 -4.67
N ARG A 16 -1.33 -7.26 -5.00
CA ARG A 16 -0.46 -6.50 -4.10
C ARG A 16 -0.99 -5.09 -3.83
N LEU A 17 -1.38 -4.37 -4.89
CA LEU A 17 -1.95 -3.02 -4.79
C LEU A 17 -3.25 -3.04 -3.98
N ILE A 18 -4.12 -4.04 -4.20
CA ILE A 18 -5.36 -4.20 -3.44
C ILE A 18 -5.07 -4.40 -1.94
N LYS A 19 -4.11 -5.26 -1.59
CA LYS A 19 -3.73 -5.50 -0.19
C LYS A 19 -3.20 -4.24 0.49
N LEU A 20 -2.41 -3.43 -0.22
CA LEU A 20 -1.93 -2.14 0.28
C LEU A 20 -3.10 -1.16 0.46
N ALA A 21 -4.01 -1.04 -0.52
CA ALA A 21 -5.19 -0.18 -0.43
C ALA A 21 -6.10 -0.57 0.75
N ILE A 22 -6.33 -1.87 0.99
CA ILE A 22 -7.09 -2.36 2.14
C ILE A 22 -6.40 -1.98 3.46
N ALA A 23 -5.08 -2.15 3.55
CA ALA A 23 -4.33 -1.77 4.75
C ALA A 23 -4.43 -0.26 5.03
N MET A 24 -4.41 0.56 3.97
CA MET A 24 -4.59 2.01 4.04
C MET A 24 -5.99 2.37 4.53
N GLY A 25 -7.04 1.80 3.91
CA GLY A 25 -8.43 2.04 4.29
C GLY A 25 -8.77 1.53 5.70
N ALA A 26 -8.13 0.46 6.15
CA ALA A 26 -8.27 -0.06 7.52
C ALA A 26 -7.48 0.75 8.57
N LEU A 27 -6.68 1.74 8.13
CA LEU A 27 -5.86 2.63 8.95
C LEU A 27 -4.93 1.89 9.93
N ARG A 28 -4.31 0.80 9.47
CA ARG A 28 -3.39 -0.03 10.27
C ARG A 28 -1.95 0.21 9.88
N GLU A 29 -1.25 1.08 10.61
CA GLU A 29 0.14 1.48 10.33
C GLU A 29 1.06 0.30 10.03
N GLY A 30 1.13 -0.69 10.94
CA GLY A 30 2.00 -1.86 10.75
C GLY A 30 1.69 -2.63 9.45
N ALA A 31 0.42 -2.73 9.08
CA ALA A 31 -0.01 -3.37 7.85
C ALA A 31 0.32 -2.52 6.61
N VAL A 32 0.18 -1.20 6.67
CA VAL A 32 0.57 -0.28 5.61
C VAL A 32 2.07 -0.41 5.35
N ARG A 33 2.91 -0.24 6.39
CA ARG A 33 4.37 -0.34 6.27
C ARG A 33 4.82 -1.71 5.73
N ALA A 34 4.20 -2.80 6.20
CA ALA A 34 4.51 -4.13 5.70
C ALA A 34 4.11 -4.34 4.23
N ASN A 35 2.97 -3.80 3.80
CA ASN A 35 2.53 -3.90 2.40
C ASN A 35 3.33 -2.99 1.47
N VAL A 36 3.82 -1.83 1.92
CA VAL A 36 4.76 -0.99 1.15
C VAL A 36 6.03 -1.77 0.82
N ARG A 37 6.68 -2.41 1.81
CA ARG A 37 7.89 -3.24 1.56
C ARG A 37 7.63 -4.37 0.59
N LYS A 38 6.47 -5.04 0.72
CA LYS A 38 6.07 -6.12 -0.19
C LYS A 38 5.73 -5.62 -1.59
N ALA A 39 5.23 -4.39 -1.73
CA ALA A 39 4.97 -3.75 -3.02
C ALA A 39 6.28 -3.44 -3.74
N LEU A 40 7.25 -2.84 -3.04
CA LEU A 40 8.60 -2.60 -3.57
C LEU A 40 9.27 -3.91 -4.01
N ALA A 41 9.20 -4.95 -3.18
CA ALA A 41 9.75 -6.27 -3.52
C ALA A 41 9.08 -6.91 -4.75
N ALA A 42 7.84 -6.52 -5.07
CA ALA A 42 7.11 -6.96 -6.26
C ALA A 42 7.33 -6.03 -7.48
N GLY A 43 8.30 -5.10 -7.40
CA GLY A 43 8.62 -4.19 -8.50
C GLY A 43 7.68 -3.00 -8.66
N ILE A 44 6.76 -2.77 -7.73
CA ILE A 44 5.92 -1.56 -7.72
C ILE A 44 6.77 -0.38 -7.30
N SER A 45 6.79 0.66 -8.11
CA SER A 45 7.62 1.84 -7.92
C SER A 45 7.14 2.71 -6.75
N LYS A 46 8.06 3.53 -6.22
CA LYS A 46 7.74 4.56 -5.21
C LYS A 46 6.66 5.51 -5.70
N ALA A 47 6.71 5.90 -6.98
CA ALA A 47 5.74 6.81 -7.59
C ALA A 47 4.32 6.23 -7.58
N GLU A 48 4.17 4.94 -7.93
CA GLU A 48 2.88 4.24 -7.89
C GLU A 48 2.34 4.15 -6.45
N ILE A 49 3.20 3.85 -5.47
CA ILE A 49 2.81 3.80 -4.05
C ILE A 49 2.34 5.19 -3.57
N MET A 50 3.04 6.26 -3.95
CA MET A 50 2.64 7.63 -3.59
C MET A 50 1.34 8.06 -4.29
N GLN A 51 1.12 7.64 -5.54
CA GLN A 51 -0.15 7.87 -6.23
C GLN A 51 -1.32 7.23 -5.48
N MET A 52 -1.14 6.06 -4.85
CA MET A 52 -2.19 5.44 -4.05
C MET A 52 -2.64 6.32 -2.87
N VAL A 53 -1.72 7.07 -2.24
CA VAL A 53 -2.07 8.03 -1.17
C VAL A 53 -2.98 9.12 -1.72
N ALA A 54 -2.63 9.69 -2.88
CA ALA A 54 -3.45 10.70 -3.55
C ALA A 54 -4.83 10.16 -3.92
N LEU A 55 -4.92 8.94 -4.45
CA LEU A 55 -6.19 8.28 -4.79
C LEU A 55 -7.04 8.00 -3.55
N ALA A 56 -6.42 7.59 -2.44
CA ALA A 56 -7.13 7.30 -1.20
C ALA A 56 -7.71 8.57 -0.55
N ALA A 57 -7.15 9.76 -0.82
CA ALA A 57 -7.44 10.94 -0.04
C ALA A 57 -8.91 11.36 -0.03
N GLY A 58 -9.59 11.26 -1.18
CA GLY A 58 -11.03 11.53 -1.28
C GLY A 58 -11.91 10.47 -0.59
N THR A 59 -11.36 9.28 -0.32
CA THR A 59 -12.11 8.14 0.26
C THR A 59 -11.93 8.08 1.78
N VAL A 60 -10.71 8.25 2.29
CA VAL A 60 -10.41 8.11 3.72
C VAL A 60 -10.42 9.45 4.47
N GLY A 61 -10.46 10.58 3.75
CA GLY A 61 -10.45 11.93 4.31
C GLY A 61 -9.06 12.42 4.69
N MET A 62 -8.96 13.73 4.96
CA MET A 62 -7.68 14.41 5.14
C MET A 62 -6.81 13.88 6.30
N PRO A 63 -7.34 13.65 7.53
CA PRO A 63 -6.50 13.20 8.64
C PRO A 63 -5.87 11.83 8.38
N ALA A 64 -6.65 10.90 7.83
CA ALA A 64 -6.16 9.59 7.43
C ALA A 64 -5.10 9.71 6.32
N SER A 65 -5.34 10.57 5.32
CA SER A 65 -4.39 10.78 4.21
C SER A 65 -3.03 11.25 4.69
N VAL A 66 -3.00 12.18 5.66
CA VAL A 66 -1.76 12.70 6.26
C VAL A 66 -1.01 11.59 7.00
N ALA A 67 -1.72 10.77 7.78
CA ALA A 67 -1.11 9.63 8.47
C ALA A 67 -0.54 8.60 7.48
N LEU A 68 -1.30 8.28 6.42
CA LEU A 68 -0.84 7.36 5.37
C LEU A 68 0.41 7.89 4.65
N PHE A 69 0.44 9.19 4.35
CA PHE A 69 1.60 9.84 3.75
C PHE A 69 2.83 9.65 4.64
N ASP A 70 2.76 10.02 5.92
CA ASP A 70 3.87 9.90 6.88
C ASP A 70 4.37 8.45 7.02
N TRP A 71 3.45 7.49 7.14
CA TRP A 71 3.83 6.08 7.29
C TRP A 71 4.50 5.53 6.03
N ILE A 72 4.02 5.93 4.86
CA ILE A 72 4.54 5.47 3.58
C ILE A 72 5.91 6.10 3.33
N THR A 73 6.07 7.42 3.42
CA THR A 73 7.36 8.11 3.20
C THR A 73 8.43 7.59 4.15
N ALA A 74 8.15 7.51 5.45
CA ALA A 74 9.08 6.96 6.43
C ALA A 74 9.45 5.47 6.20
N THR A 75 8.66 4.74 5.40
CA THR A 75 9.00 3.38 4.97
C THR A 75 9.82 3.36 3.69
N LEU A 76 9.53 4.28 2.74
CA LEU A 76 10.26 4.43 1.49
C LEU A 76 11.69 4.94 1.72
N ASP A 77 11.89 5.83 2.68
CA ASP A 77 13.19 6.42 3.02
C ASP A 77 14.16 5.42 3.69
N LYS A 78 13.62 4.33 4.26
CA LYS A 78 14.42 3.24 4.89
C LYS A 78 14.85 2.15 3.90
N GLN A 79 14.41 2.25 2.65
CA GLN A 79 14.65 1.26 1.59
C GLN A 79 15.60 1.78 0.51
N ASP A 80 16.04 3.04 0.61
CA ASP A 80 17.19 3.59 -0.12
C ASP A 80 18.48 3.28 0.66
#